data_AF-A0A961V303-F1
#
_entry.id   AF-A0A961V303-F1
#
_cell.length_a   1.000
_cell.length_b   1.000
_cell.length_c   1.000
_cell.angle_alpha   90.00
_cell.angle_beta   90.00
_cell.angle_gamma   90.00
#
_symmetry.space_group_name_H-M   'P 1'
#
loop_
_entity.id
_entity.type
_entity.pdbx_description
1 polymer ?
#
loop_
_entity_poly.entity_id
_entity_poly.type
_entity_poly.pdbx_seq_one_letter_code
_entity_poly.pdbx_strand_id
1 'polypeptide(L)'
;MPAPALVLQTTYAELLERCASAAFSEDFPEEGNFIKKTVRGRSYWYFQLPSSKGRSQRYVGPETPELLERIARHKEARDDERERRSLVSTLVRSFGMSRPPPELANVVAALARAGVFRLRGVLVGTAAYQTYSAMLGVKLADQAARTGDIDIAQFRNVSVAVEDETPPMLDILKEVEPTFRPVSSLHPGRVASYQAKGGVRVDFLTPNEGPDTDVPEPLPSFRTDAQPLRFLDYLIHDPEPAVLLHGAGVYVLVPAPQRYAIHKLIVSRRRAVGAAKQDKDIRQAEALLRVLASTRPGELASAWTEAAGRGRTWRSLVAEGLGQIEADTRDLVLMAVRGLRNLLPGVDLAFRAPKPHYVSDRDVVAFEGETGGGVVLCEITGEALEDHFGAADSGKQARLDAFLKNRSTIEALARAKYLDRPIEEPGHILIGSLEIEQSGTGVRLRSGEAGPGNSRVAP
;
A
#
# COMPACT_ATOMS: atom_id res chain seq x y z
N MET A 1 -6.82 15.74 24.88
CA MET A 1 -5.55 15.75 24.12
C MET A 1 -5.49 14.47 23.32
N PRO A 2 -5.07 14.48 22.04
CA PRO A 2 -4.74 13.23 21.36
C PRO A 2 -3.70 12.51 22.23
N ALA A 3 -3.96 11.25 22.56
CA ALA A 3 -2.99 10.46 23.30
C ALA A 3 -1.68 10.38 22.48
N PRO A 4 -0.51 10.37 23.13
CA PRO A 4 0.77 10.36 22.40
C PRO A 4 0.81 9.16 21.46
N ALA A 5 1.22 9.36 20.21
CA ALA A 5 1.27 8.31 19.18
C ALA A 5 1.99 7.04 19.66
N LEU A 6 2.98 7.20 20.54
CA LEU A 6 3.71 6.09 21.17
C LEU A 6 2.82 5.20 22.04
N VAL A 7 1.92 5.75 22.86
CA VAL A 7 1.04 4.95 23.73
C VAL A 7 0.10 4.10 22.89
N LEU A 8 -0.40 4.66 21.78
CA LEU A 8 -1.23 3.95 20.84
C LEU A 8 -0.47 2.77 20.21
N GLN A 9 0.74 3.03 19.70
CA GLN A 9 1.57 2.01 19.08
C GLN A 9 1.95 0.89 20.06
N THR A 10 2.33 1.23 21.30
CA THR A 10 2.60 0.23 22.35
C THR A 10 1.35 -0.59 22.69
N THR A 11 0.19 0.06 22.83
CA THR A 11 -1.09 -0.65 23.09
C THR A 11 -1.43 -1.62 21.97
N TYR A 12 -1.21 -1.22 20.70
CA TYR A 12 -1.46 -2.07 19.55
C TYR A 12 -0.45 -3.23 19.46
N ALA A 13 0.83 -2.96 19.70
CA ALA A 13 1.87 -3.98 19.69
C ALA A 13 1.59 -5.07 20.74
N GLU A 14 1.19 -4.67 21.95
CA GLU A 14 0.80 -5.60 23.00
C GLU A 14 -0.43 -6.43 22.60
N LEU A 15 -1.46 -5.80 22.03
CA LEU A 15 -2.63 -6.52 21.53
C LEU A 15 -2.23 -7.53 20.44
N LEU A 16 -1.38 -7.12 19.50
CA LEU A 16 -0.91 -7.97 18.40
C LEU A 16 -0.17 -9.20 18.91
N GLU A 17 0.77 -9.01 19.85
CA GLU A 17 1.51 -10.10 20.47
C GLU A 17 0.59 -11.10 21.19
N ARG A 18 -0.35 -10.58 22.00
CA ARG A 18 -1.31 -11.41 22.74
C ARG A 18 -2.27 -12.14 21.80
N CYS A 19 -2.76 -11.49 20.74
CA CYS A 19 -3.59 -12.14 19.72
C CYS A 19 -2.82 -13.21 18.95
N ALA A 20 -1.54 -12.99 18.64
CA ALA A 20 -0.70 -13.97 17.96
C ALA A 20 -0.43 -15.20 18.83
N SER A 21 -0.28 -14.99 20.14
CA SER A 21 -0.15 -16.05 21.14
C SER A 21 -1.45 -16.85 21.30
N ALA A 22 -2.58 -16.16 21.50
CA ALA A 22 -3.89 -16.81 21.64
C ALA A 22 -4.26 -17.63 20.40
N ALA A 23 -4.08 -17.08 19.19
CA ALA A 23 -4.33 -17.81 17.94
C ALA A 23 -3.44 -19.06 17.81
N PHE A 24 -2.17 -18.97 18.24
CA PHE A 24 -1.26 -20.12 18.23
C PHE A 24 -1.72 -21.22 19.19
N SER A 25 -2.14 -20.86 20.40
CA SER A 25 -2.60 -21.83 21.39
C SER A 25 -3.95 -22.46 21.04
N GLU A 26 -4.85 -21.72 20.37
CA GLU A 26 -6.11 -22.27 19.85
C GLU A 26 -5.85 -23.29 18.71
N ASP A 27 -4.88 -23.00 17.84
CA ASP A 27 -4.49 -23.89 16.75
C ASP A 27 -3.76 -25.15 17.22
N PHE A 28 -2.99 -25.05 18.30
CA PHE A 28 -2.10 -26.08 18.81
C PHE A 28 -2.33 -26.29 20.31
N PRO A 29 -3.20 -27.23 20.73
CA PRO A 29 -3.45 -27.51 22.14
C PRO A 29 -2.21 -28.03 22.89
N GLU A 30 -2.14 -27.88 24.22
CA GLU A 30 -0.96 -28.29 25.00
C GLU A 30 -0.66 -29.80 24.94
N GLU A 31 -1.66 -30.63 24.64
CA GLU A 31 -1.55 -32.09 24.65
C GLU A 31 -0.75 -32.66 23.46
N GLY A 32 -0.44 -31.86 22.45
CA GLY A 32 0.30 -32.32 21.26
C GLY A 32 1.79 -31.96 21.25
N ASN A 33 2.45 -32.32 20.15
CA ASN A 33 3.89 -32.13 19.98
C ASN A 33 4.24 -31.50 18.63
N PHE A 34 5.26 -30.65 18.64
CA PHE A 34 5.83 -30.04 17.44
C PHE A 34 6.89 -30.96 16.81
N ILE A 35 6.79 -31.19 15.51
CA ILE A 35 7.65 -32.08 14.73
C ILE A 35 8.21 -31.31 13.55
N LYS A 36 9.54 -31.37 13.40
CA LYS A 36 10.25 -30.82 12.25
C LYS A 36 10.25 -31.80 11.08
N LYS A 37 9.91 -31.33 9.88
CA LYS A 37 10.07 -32.02 8.60
C LYS A 37 10.97 -31.20 7.68
N THR A 38 11.84 -31.87 6.93
CA THR A 38 12.64 -31.22 5.89
C THR A 38 12.09 -31.60 4.52
N VAL A 39 11.68 -30.61 3.72
CA VAL A 39 11.14 -30.82 2.37
C VAL A 39 11.96 -29.97 1.41
N ARG A 40 12.60 -30.61 0.41
CA ARG A 40 13.43 -29.95 -0.62
C ARG A 40 14.47 -28.97 -0.04
N GLY A 41 15.14 -29.36 1.06
CA GLY A 41 16.17 -28.57 1.72
C GLY A 41 15.66 -27.42 2.61
N ARG A 42 14.34 -27.25 2.76
CA ARG A 42 13.73 -26.28 3.69
C ARG A 42 13.08 -27.01 4.87
N SER A 43 13.22 -26.43 6.06
CA SER A 43 12.64 -26.94 7.30
C SER A 43 11.23 -26.38 7.51
N TYR A 44 10.30 -27.25 7.87
CA TYR A 44 8.92 -26.92 8.20
C TYR A 44 8.52 -27.60 9.50
N TRP A 45 7.63 -26.96 10.25
CA TRP A 45 7.09 -27.46 11.51
C TRP A 45 5.64 -27.89 11.34
N TYR A 46 5.33 -29.02 11.96
CA TYR A 46 4.00 -29.62 12.00
C TYR A 46 3.64 -29.92 13.44
N PHE A 47 2.36 -29.86 13.77
CA PHE A 47 1.84 -30.17 15.09
C PHE A 47 1.07 -31.47 15.04
N GLN A 48 1.39 -32.41 15.94
CA GLN A 48 0.75 -33.72 16.00
C GLN A 48 0.03 -33.91 17.33
N LEU A 49 -1.27 -34.15 17.28
CA LEU A 49 -2.07 -34.56 18.44
C LEU A 49 -1.87 -36.06 18.75
N PRO A 50 -1.89 -36.47 20.02
CA PRO A 50 -1.99 -37.87 20.39
C PRO A 50 -3.36 -38.40 19.94
N SER A 51 -3.40 -39.42 19.08
CA SER A 51 -4.64 -39.98 18.54
C SER A 51 -4.57 -41.50 18.47
N SER A 52 -5.70 -42.16 18.77
CA SER A 52 -5.90 -43.62 18.65
C SER A 52 -6.34 -44.06 17.24
N LYS A 53 -6.70 -43.14 16.34
CA LYS A 53 -7.30 -43.43 15.00
C LYS A 53 -6.48 -42.93 13.81
N GLY A 54 -5.19 -42.65 14.00
CA GLY A 54 -4.28 -42.19 12.95
C GLY A 54 -3.70 -40.80 13.21
N ARG A 55 -2.63 -40.46 12.49
CA ARG A 55 -1.86 -39.23 12.68
C ARG A 55 -2.47 -38.09 11.83
N SER A 56 -3.27 -37.19 12.42
CA SER A 56 -3.56 -35.90 11.79
C SER A 56 -2.46 -34.91 12.18
N GLN A 57 -1.75 -34.36 11.21
CA GLN A 57 -0.75 -33.32 11.43
C GLN A 57 -1.33 -31.98 10.97
N ARG A 58 -1.20 -30.94 11.80
CA ARG A 58 -1.53 -29.57 11.43
C ARG A 58 -0.27 -28.85 10.98
N TYR A 59 -0.37 -28.04 9.93
CA TYR A 59 0.75 -27.24 9.48
C TYR A 59 0.96 -26.04 10.41
N VAL A 60 2.21 -25.84 10.84
CA VAL A 60 2.58 -24.73 11.74
C VAL A 60 3.24 -23.60 10.95
N GLY A 61 4.18 -23.94 10.08
CA GLY A 61 4.93 -22.96 9.30
C GLY A 61 6.29 -23.43 8.84
N PRO A 62 6.99 -22.65 7.99
CA PRO A 62 8.42 -22.81 7.75
C PRO A 62 9.20 -22.44 9.02
N GLU A 63 10.35 -23.08 9.21
CA GLU A 63 11.25 -22.75 10.31
C GLU A 63 11.81 -21.33 10.14
N THR A 64 11.51 -20.47 11.12
CA THR A 64 12.10 -19.14 11.27
C THR A 64 12.45 -18.92 12.74
N PRO A 65 13.37 -18.00 13.07
CA PRO A 65 13.68 -17.66 14.47
C PRO A 65 12.42 -17.34 15.29
N GLU A 66 11.50 -16.58 14.70
CA GLU A 66 10.25 -16.15 15.34
C GLU A 66 9.32 -17.35 15.61
N LEU A 67 9.25 -18.32 14.69
CA LEU A 67 8.44 -19.51 14.91
C LEU A 67 9.04 -20.38 16.03
N LEU A 68 10.35 -20.54 16.08
CA LEU A 68 11.02 -21.32 17.12
C LEU A 68 10.80 -20.71 18.52
N GLU A 69 10.86 -19.39 18.61
CA GLU A 69 10.54 -18.66 19.85
C GLU A 69 9.08 -18.86 20.27
N ARG A 70 8.13 -18.82 19.33
CA ARG A 70 6.71 -19.13 19.61
C ARG A 70 6.51 -20.56 20.11
N ILE A 71 7.17 -21.54 19.46
CA ILE A 71 7.11 -22.95 19.89
C ILE A 71 7.67 -23.10 21.31
N ALA A 72 8.78 -22.44 21.61
CA ALA A 72 9.41 -22.50 22.94
C ALA A 72 8.51 -21.91 24.04
N ARG A 73 7.82 -20.80 23.76
CA ARG A 73 6.92 -20.11 24.71
C ARG A 73 5.52 -20.71 24.80
N HIS A 74 5.16 -21.65 23.94
CA HIS A 74 3.80 -22.16 23.81
C HIS A 74 3.21 -22.71 25.12
N LYS A 75 4.02 -23.41 25.93
CA LYS A 75 3.58 -24.00 27.22
C LYS A 75 3.46 -22.99 28.37
N GLU A 76 3.93 -21.76 28.18
CA GLU A 76 3.90 -20.70 29.19
C GLU A 76 2.76 -19.69 28.92
N ALA A 77 2.19 -19.72 27.72
CA ALA A 77 1.19 -18.77 27.27
C ALA A 77 -0.18 -19.04 27.92
N ARG A 78 -0.58 -18.19 28.87
CA ARG A 78 -1.96 -18.11 29.34
C ARG A 78 -2.74 -17.12 28.48
N ASP A 79 -3.84 -17.56 27.85
CA ASP A 79 -4.74 -16.64 27.16
C ASP A 79 -5.56 -15.85 28.19
N ASP A 80 -5.42 -14.53 28.19
CA ASP A 80 -6.30 -13.61 28.91
C ASP A 80 -7.18 -12.86 27.91
N GLU A 81 -8.28 -13.50 27.51
CA GLU A 81 -9.25 -12.92 26.60
C GLU A 81 -9.83 -11.59 27.14
N ARG A 82 -10.00 -11.48 28.47
CA ARG A 82 -10.55 -10.28 29.10
C ARG A 82 -9.62 -9.09 28.92
N GLU A 83 -8.32 -9.30 29.09
CA GLU A 83 -7.31 -8.27 28.88
C GLU A 83 -7.22 -7.87 27.40
N ARG A 84 -7.24 -8.83 26.47
CA ARG A 84 -7.29 -8.51 25.02
C ARG A 84 -8.52 -7.69 24.65
N ARG A 85 -9.71 -8.03 25.17
CA ARG A 85 -10.92 -7.22 25.01
C ARG A 85 -10.76 -5.81 25.57
N SER A 86 -10.04 -5.65 26.68
CA SER A 86 -9.72 -4.33 27.26
C SER A 86 -8.81 -3.50 26.36
N LEU A 87 -7.78 -4.11 25.76
CA LEU A 87 -6.89 -3.47 24.80
C LEU A 87 -7.66 -3.04 23.53
N VAL A 88 -8.49 -3.92 22.96
CA VAL A 88 -9.37 -3.57 21.83
C VAL A 88 -10.30 -2.41 22.18
N SER A 89 -10.94 -2.46 23.36
CA SER A 89 -11.80 -1.39 23.84
C SER A 89 -11.04 -0.06 23.97
N THR A 90 -9.79 -0.10 24.45
CA THR A 90 -8.93 1.08 24.58
C THR A 90 -8.59 1.67 23.21
N LEU A 91 -8.16 0.84 22.24
CA LEU A 91 -7.90 1.26 20.86
C LEU A 91 -9.12 1.90 20.21
N VAL A 92 -10.30 1.31 20.37
CA VAL A 92 -11.53 1.84 19.77
C VAL A 92 -12.03 3.09 20.49
N ARG A 93 -12.19 3.05 21.81
CA ARG A 93 -12.85 4.14 22.57
C ARG A 93 -11.93 5.31 22.87
N SER A 94 -10.69 5.04 23.26
CA SER A 94 -9.75 6.08 23.70
C SER A 94 -8.95 6.64 22.54
N PHE A 95 -8.50 5.77 21.62
CA PHE A 95 -7.73 6.18 20.44
C PHE A 95 -8.59 6.42 19.20
N GLY A 96 -9.89 6.08 19.24
CA GLY A 96 -10.82 6.32 18.14
C GLY A 96 -10.51 5.49 16.90
N MET A 97 -9.98 4.28 17.08
CA MET A 97 -9.76 3.33 15.99
C MET A 97 -11.09 2.77 15.48
N SER A 98 -11.12 2.49 14.19
CA SER A 98 -12.35 2.01 13.54
C SER A 98 -12.62 0.55 13.90
N ARG A 99 -13.89 0.27 14.18
CA ARG A 99 -14.39 -1.10 14.37
C ARG A 99 -15.08 -1.57 13.09
N PRO A 100 -14.73 -2.75 12.55
CA PRO A 100 -15.45 -3.31 11.40
C PRO A 100 -16.93 -3.60 11.74
N PRO A 101 -17.81 -3.67 10.73
CA PRO A 101 -19.17 -4.20 10.90
C PRO A 101 -19.15 -5.58 11.56
N PRO A 102 -20.00 -5.86 12.57
CA PRO A 102 -20.01 -7.13 13.28
C PRO A 102 -20.21 -8.35 12.37
N GLU A 103 -21.05 -8.24 11.34
CA GLU A 103 -21.35 -9.31 10.41
C GLU A 103 -20.09 -9.73 9.64
N LEU A 104 -19.32 -8.75 9.16
CA LEU A 104 -18.04 -8.98 8.49
C LEU A 104 -17.02 -9.58 9.47
N ALA A 105 -16.90 -8.99 10.64
CA ALA A 105 -15.89 -9.37 11.62
C ALA A 105 -16.13 -10.78 12.20
N ASN A 106 -17.39 -11.19 12.35
CA ASN A 106 -17.76 -12.55 12.77
C ASN A 106 -17.36 -13.60 11.73
N VAL A 107 -17.53 -13.30 10.44
CA VAL A 107 -17.07 -14.18 9.35
C VAL A 107 -15.55 -14.28 9.35
N VAL A 108 -14.83 -13.16 9.43
CA VAL A 108 -13.34 -13.19 9.51
C VAL A 108 -12.86 -13.97 10.74
N ALA A 109 -13.54 -13.83 11.88
CA ALA A 109 -13.21 -14.61 13.07
C ALA A 109 -13.43 -16.11 12.89
N ALA A 110 -14.49 -16.53 12.19
CA ALA A 110 -14.72 -17.95 11.88
C ALA A 110 -13.66 -18.50 10.91
N LEU A 111 -13.30 -17.73 9.88
CA LEU A 111 -12.21 -18.08 8.97
C LEU A 111 -10.87 -18.21 9.71
N ALA A 112 -10.59 -17.30 10.66
CA ALA A 112 -9.40 -17.38 11.50
C ALA A 112 -9.35 -18.67 12.32
N ARG A 113 -10.43 -19.00 13.04
CA ARG A 113 -10.55 -20.25 13.82
C ARG A 113 -10.46 -21.52 12.96
N ALA A 114 -10.95 -21.45 11.72
CA ALA A 114 -10.83 -22.56 10.78
C ALA A 114 -9.40 -22.76 10.26
N GLY A 115 -8.47 -21.86 10.56
CA GLY A 115 -7.06 -21.95 10.18
C GLY A 115 -6.72 -21.24 8.86
N VAL A 116 -7.60 -20.41 8.29
CA VAL A 116 -7.34 -19.74 7.00
C VAL A 116 -6.02 -18.95 7.01
N PHE A 117 -5.78 -18.18 8.08
CA PHE A 117 -4.54 -17.38 8.19
C PHE A 117 -3.32 -18.24 8.58
N ARG A 118 -3.50 -19.31 9.37
CA ARG A 118 -2.46 -20.31 9.65
C ARG A 118 -1.95 -20.96 8.37
N LEU A 119 -2.87 -21.30 7.48
CA LEU A 119 -2.60 -21.86 6.16
C LEU A 119 -2.22 -20.80 5.12
N ARG A 120 -1.72 -19.63 5.55
CA ARG A 120 -1.19 -18.55 4.69
C ARG A 120 -2.23 -17.87 3.79
N GLY A 121 -3.51 -17.92 4.15
CA GLY A 121 -4.51 -17.00 3.62
C GLY A 121 -4.20 -15.56 4.06
N VAL A 122 -4.48 -14.60 3.19
CA VAL A 122 -4.27 -13.17 3.42
C VAL A 122 -5.59 -12.45 3.23
N LEU A 123 -6.03 -11.71 4.24
CA LEU A 123 -7.17 -10.80 4.14
C LEU A 123 -6.75 -9.62 3.28
N VAL A 124 -7.45 -9.38 2.16
CA VAL A 124 -7.17 -8.27 1.25
C VAL A 124 -8.38 -7.34 1.14
N GLY A 125 -8.33 -6.38 0.22
CA GLY A 125 -9.44 -5.48 -0.03
C GLY A 125 -9.71 -4.52 1.13
N THR A 126 -10.98 -4.11 1.27
CA THR A 126 -11.35 -3.04 2.22
C THR A 126 -11.24 -3.49 3.67
N ALA A 127 -11.49 -4.78 3.95
CA ALA A 127 -11.34 -5.35 5.28
C ALA A 127 -9.88 -5.28 5.78
N ALA A 128 -8.91 -5.52 4.90
CA ALA A 128 -7.49 -5.33 5.21
C ALA A 128 -7.15 -3.86 5.48
N TYR A 129 -7.69 -2.94 4.68
CA TYR A 129 -7.47 -1.50 4.88
C TYR A 129 -7.84 -1.02 6.30
N GLN A 130 -8.85 -1.65 6.90
CA GLN A 130 -9.32 -1.27 8.23
C GLN A 130 -8.30 -1.56 9.34
N THR A 131 -7.33 -2.46 9.12
CA THR A 131 -6.30 -2.77 10.13
C THR A 131 -5.18 -1.73 10.15
N TYR A 132 -4.93 -1.03 9.05
CA TYR A 132 -3.75 -0.18 8.89
C TYR A 132 -3.69 1.02 9.82
N SER A 133 -4.85 1.55 10.25
CA SER A 133 -4.84 2.67 11.20
C SER A 133 -4.20 2.30 12.53
N ALA A 134 -4.52 1.12 13.05
CA ALA A 134 -3.93 0.64 14.29
C ALA A 134 -2.46 0.23 14.07
N MET A 135 -2.14 -0.41 12.94
CA MET A 135 -0.76 -0.80 12.59
C MET A 135 0.20 0.39 12.45
N LEU A 136 -0.26 1.49 11.86
CA LEU A 136 0.55 2.68 11.62
C LEU A 136 0.45 3.70 12.76
N GLY A 137 -0.48 3.49 13.69
CA GLY A 137 -0.75 4.39 14.80
C GLY A 137 -1.34 5.75 14.42
N VAL A 138 -2.07 5.79 13.29
CA VAL A 138 -2.68 7.01 12.75
C VAL A 138 -4.11 6.76 12.30
N LYS A 139 -4.96 7.79 12.35
CA LYS A 139 -6.31 7.70 11.80
C LYS A 139 -6.26 7.92 10.29
N LEU A 140 -6.61 6.91 9.51
CA LEU A 140 -6.72 6.98 8.07
C LEU A 140 -8.16 7.37 7.69
N ALA A 141 -8.30 8.09 6.57
CA ALA A 141 -9.60 8.40 5.99
C ALA A 141 -10.29 7.13 5.45
N ASP A 142 -11.58 7.22 5.13
CA ASP A 142 -12.35 6.17 4.42
C ASP A 142 -12.38 4.76 5.08
N GLN A 143 -12.03 4.67 6.36
CA GLN A 143 -12.13 3.48 7.21
C GLN A 143 -13.59 2.97 7.34
N ALA A 144 -14.56 3.88 7.30
CA ALA A 144 -15.97 3.61 7.56
C ALA A 144 -16.79 3.23 6.32
N ALA A 145 -16.16 3.04 5.15
CA ALA A 145 -16.86 2.56 3.96
C ALA A 145 -17.47 1.18 4.26
N ARG A 146 -18.79 1.12 4.44
CA ARG A 146 -19.54 -0.13 4.67
C ARG A 146 -19.44 -1.01 3.42
N THR A 147 -18.43 -1.87 3.36
CA THR A 147 -18.35 -2.96 2.39
C THR A 147 -18.70 -4.26 3.09
N GLY A 148 -19.67 -5.00 2.57
CA GLY A 148 -19.97 -6.36 3.01
C GLY A 148 -19.02 -7.41 2.43
N ASP A 149 -18.02 -6.99 1.65
CA ASP A 149 -17.11 -7.87 0.91
C ASP A 149 -15.89 -8.23 1.77
N ILE A 150 -15.60 -9.53 1.84
CA ILE A 150 -14.43 -10.12 2.47
C ILE A 150 -13.64 -10.83 1.38
N ASP A 151 -12.43 -10.37 1.12
CA ASP A 151 -11.55 -10.96 0.12
C ASP A 151 -10.43 -11.74 0.83
N ILE A 152 -10.33 -13.04 0.57
CA ILE A 152 -9.24 -13.89 1.06
C ILE A 152 -8.39 -14.34 -0.12
N ALA A 153 -7.10 -14.04 -0.08
CA ALA A 153 -6.16 -14.38 -1.13
C ALA A 153 -5.14 -15.41 -0.64
N GLN A 154 -4.72 -16.32 -1.52
CA GLN A 154 -3.67 -17.30 -1.24
C GLN A 154 -2.94 -17.67 -2.53
N PHE A 155 -1.62 -17.90 -2.44
CA PHE A 155 -0.87 -18.50 -3.54
C PHE A 155 -1.27 -19.98 -3.71
N ARG A 156 -1.57 -20.38 -4.95
CA ARG A 156 -1.91 -21.77 -5.28
C ARG A 156 -0.80 -22.75 -4.92
N ASN A 157 0.47 -22.40 -5.16
CA ASN A 157 1.60 -23.27 -4.83
C ASN A 157 1.70 -23.58 -3.33
N VAL A 158 1.34 -22.62 -2.46
CA VAL A 158 1.25 -22.81 -1.01
C VAL A 158 0.07 -23.72 -0.70
N SER A 159 -1.10 -23.47 -1.29
CA SER A 159 -2.29 -24.30 -1.09
C SER A 159 -2.07 -25.78 -1.42
N VAL A 160 -1.28 -26.07 -2.46
CA VAL A 160 -0.92 -27.44 -2.88
C VAL A 160 0.18 -28.05 -2.00
N ALA A 161 1.12 -27.25 -1.51
CA ALA A 161 2.26 -27.75 -0.75
C ALA A 161 1.94 -28.04 0.72
N VAL A 162 0.86 -27.47 1.25
CA VAL A 162 0.45 -27.64 2.64
C VAL A 162 -0.39 -28.90 2.78
N GLU A 163 0.11 -29.91 3.50
CA GLU A 163 -0.58 -31.17 3.84
C GLU A 163 -1.60 -30.99 4.99
N ASP A 164 -2.29 -29.84 5.04
CA ASP A 164 -3.30 -29.47 6.02
C ASP A 164 -4.41 -28.68 5.32
N GLU A 165 -5.66 -28.91 5.73
CA GLU A 165 -6.85 -28.38 5.05
C GLU A 165 -7.87 -27.91 6.08
N THR A 166 -8.59 -26.85 5.73
CA THR A 166 -9.77 -26.43 6.49
C THR A 166 -10.96 -27.37 6.22
N PRO A 167 -12.03 -27.31 7.04
CA PRO A 167 -13.35 -27.72 6.59
C PRO A 167 -13.77 -26.97 5.29
N PRO A 168 -14.73 -27.50 4.52
CA PRO A 168 -15.24 -26.80 3.34
C PRO A 168 -15.70 -25.36 3.68
N MET A 169 -15.29 -24.38 2.87
CA MET A 169 -15.58 -22.96 3.16
C MET A 169 -17.07 -22.70 3.37
N LEU A 170 -17.95 -23.33 2.59
CA LEU A 170 -19.39 -23.15 2.74
C LEU A 170 -19.91 -23.58 4.13
N ASP A 171 -19.33 -24.62 4.72
CA ASP A 171 -19.74 -25.13 6.03
C ASP A 171 -19.33 -24.13 7.12
N ILE A 172 -18.08 -23.65 7.08
CA ILE A 172 -17.56 -22.61 7.99
C ILE A 172 -18.42 -21.34 7.90
N LEU A 173 -18.78 -20.92 6.69
CA LEU A 173 -19.61 -19.72 6.49
C LEU A 173 -21.03 -19.92 7.03
N LYS A 174 -21.63 -21.11 6.84
CA LYS A 174 -22.97 -21.43 7.35
C LYS A 174 -23.05 -21.56 8.87
N GLU A 175 -21.95 -21.91 9.54
CA GLU A 175 -21.87 -21.86 11.00
C GLU A 175 -22.06 -20.43 11.54
N VAL A 176 -21.60 -19.43 10.79
CA VAL A 176 -21.79 -18.01 11.14
C VAL A 176 -23.17 -17.52 10.73
N GLU A 177 -23.59 -17.82 9.50
CA GLU A 177 -24.87 -17.39 8.95
C GLU A 177 -25.44 -18.44 7.99
N PRO A 178 -26.51 -19.18 8.37
CA PRO A 178 -27.02 -20.32 7.60
C PRO A 178 -27.46 -20.02 6.17
N THR A 179 -27.72 -18.75 5.83
CA THR A 179 -28.16 -18.33 4.50
C THR A 179 -27.05 -18.23 3.45
N PHE A 180 -25.78 -18.46 3.82
CA PHE A 180 -24.68 -18.50 2.86
C PHE A 180 -24.91 -19.53 1.76
N ARG A 181 -24.71 -19.09 0.52
CA ARG A 181 -24.79 -19.91 -0.68
C ARG A 181 -23.68 -19.56 -1.66
N PRO A 182 -23.22 -20.53 -2.48
CA PRO A 182 -22.28 -20.25 -3.55
C PRO A 182 -22.90 -19.26 -4.55
N VAL A 183 -22.10 -18.31 -5.02
CA VAL A 183 -22.47 -17.40 -6.11
C VAL A 183 -22.18 -18.12 -7.43
N SER A 184 -23.12 -18.09 -8.36
CA SER A 184 -22.96 -18.70 -9.68
C SER A 184 -21.77 -18.06 -10.41
N SER A 185 -20.87 -18.88 -10.93
CA SER A 185 -19.77 -18.45 -11.78
C SER A 185 -20.11 -18.74 -13.25
N LEU A 186 -19.40 -18.06 -14.17
CA LEU A 186 -19.51 -18.32 -15.61
C LEU A 186 -18.92 -19.69 -16.02
N HIS A 187 -18.28 -20.39 -15.09
CA HIS A 187 -17.60 -21.67 -15.30
C HIS A 187 -18.32 -22.77 -14.50
N PRO A 188 -19.15 -23.61 -15.16
CA PRO A 188 -19.94 -24.63 -14.47
C PRO A 188 -19.09 -25.51 -13.54
N GLY A 189 -19.55 -25.67 -12.29
CA GLY A 189 -18.89 -26.50 -11.28
C GLY A 189 -17.75 -25.82 -10.51
N ARG A 190 -17.41 -24.56 -10.81
CA ARG A 190 -16.41 -23.78 -10.06
C ARG A 190 -17.05 -22.75 -9.14
N VAL A 191 -16.58 -22.66 -7.89
CA VAL A 191 -17.12 -21.74 -6.88
C VAL A 191 -15.97 -21.04 -6.14
N ALA A 192 -15.82 -19.73 -6.41
CA ALA A 192 -14.86 -18.87 -5.73
C ALA A 192 -15.50 -17.81 -4.81
N SER A 193 -16.83 -17.75 -4.80
CA SER A 193 -17.58 -16.67 -4.16
C SER A 193 -18.79 -17.20 -3.42
N TYR A 194 -19.05 -16.66 -2.25
CA TYR A 194 -20.17 -17.02 -1.39
C TYR A 194 -20.89 -15.77 -0.91
N GLN A 195 -22.22 -15.83 -0.78
CA GLN A 195 -23.02 -14.68 -0.36
C GLN A 195 -24.13 -15.11 0.60
N ALA A 196 -24.33 -14.32 1.67
CA ALA A 196 -25.44 -14.45 2.60
C ALA A 196 -26.59 -13.50 2.23
N LYS A 197 -27.82 -13.78 2.70
CA LYS A 197 -28.98 -12.91 2.45
C LYS A 197 -28.81 -11.49 3.02
N GLY A 198 -28.00 -11.33 4.07
CA GLY A 198 -27.66 -10.04 4.69
C GLY A 198 -26.68 -9.17 3.89
N GLY A 199 -26.26 -9.60 2.70
CA GLY A 199 -25.37 -8.83 1.81
C GLY A 199 -23.87 -9.03 2.08
N VAL A 200 -23.49 -9.81 3.09
CA VAL A 200 -22.09 -10.22 3.29
C VAL A 200 -21.68 -11.17 2.16
N ARG A 201 -20.53 -10.87 1.55
CA ARG A 201 -19.95 -11.63 0.45
C ARG A 201 -18.51 -12.01 0.81
N VAL A 202 -18.14 -13.24 0.50
CA VAL A 202 -16.77 -13.75 0.68
C VAL A 202 -16.26 -14.21 -0.67
N ASP A 203 -15.15 -13.63 -1.11
CA ASP A 203 -14.46 -13.95 -2.36
C ASP A 203 -13.09 -14.55 -2.06
N PHE A 204 -12.78 -15.68 -2.70
CA PHE A 204 -11.48 -16.33 -2.64
C PHE A 204 -10.69 -16.01 -3.90
N LEU A 205 -9.45 -15.60 -3.74
CA LEU A 205 -8.61 -15.04 -4.79
C LEU A 205 -7.26 -15.75 -4.85
N THR A 206 -6.72 -15.91 -6.06
CA THR A 206 -5.36 -16.44 -6.25
C THR A 206 -4.62 -15.64 -7.32
N PRO A 207 -3.28 -15.54 -7.29
CA PRO A 207 -2.58 -14.82 -8.33
C PRO A 207 -2.76 -15.47 -9.70
N ASN A 208 -3.00 -14.65 -10.72
CA ASN A 208 -3.04 -15.10 -12.10
C ASN A 208 -1.61 -15.26 -12.64
N GLU A 209 -1.14 -16.52 -12.75
CA GLU A 209 0.14 -16.90 -13.33
C GLU A 209 -0.04 -17.29 -14.82
N GLY A 210 0.85 -16.79 -15.69
CA GLY A 210 0.78 -17.12 -17.13
C GLY A 210 -0.22 -16.26 -17.91
N PRO A 211 -0.91 -16.78 -18.94
CA PRO A 211 -1.90 -16.05 -19.74
C PRO A 211 -3.11 -15.58 -18.92
N ASP A 212 -3.78 -14.51 -19.37
CA ASP A 212 -5.03 -14.06 -18.73
C ASP A 212 -6.07 -15.20 -18.77
N THR A 213 -6.69 -15.44 -17.62
CA THR A 213 -7.72 -16.45 -17.44
C THR A 213 -8.68 -15.96 -16.36
N ASP A 214 -9.97 -16.19 -16.59
CA ASP A 214 -11.03 -15.94 -15.62
C ASP A 214 -11.57 -17.24 -15.00
N VAL A 215 -11.00 -18.39 -15.37
CA VAL A 215 -11.38 -19.71 -14.85
C VAL A 215 -10.93 -19.82 -13.40
N PRO A 216 -11.83 -20.03 -12.42
CA PRO A 216 -11.42 -20.24 -11.05
C PRO A 216 -10.52 -21.47 -10.89
N GLU A 217 -9.48 -21.33 -10.07
CA GLU A 217 -8.50 -22.37 -9.79
C GLU A 217 -8.72 -22.99 -8.41
N PRO A 218 -8.48 -24.30 -8.23
CA PRO A 218 -8.65 -24.93 -6.94
C PRO A 218 -7.63 -24.44 -5.91
N LEU A 219 -8.09 -24.18 -4.68
CA LEU A 219 -7.29 -23.99 -3.47
C LEU A 219 -7.53 -25.17 -2.51
N PRO A 220 -6.80 -26.30 -2.64
CA PRO A 220 -7.02 -27.50 -1.84
C PRO A 220 -6.99 -27.26 -0.33
N SER A 221 -6.05 -26.45 0.17
CA SER A 221 -5.95 -26.13 1.60
C SER A 221 -7.21 -25.47 2.17
N PHE A 222 -8.01 -24.82 1.33
CA PHE A 222 -9.28 -24.18 1.72
C PHE A 222 -10.52 -24.98 1.27
N ARG A 223 -10.34 -26.09 0.53
CA ARG A 223 -11.45 -26.86 -0.06
C ARG A 223 -12.47 -25.98 -0.79
N THR A 224 -11.97 -25.04 -1.60
CA THR A 224 -12.76 -24.13 -2.44
C THR A 224 -11.99 -23.82 -3.74
N ASP A 225 -12.60 -23.11 -4.67
CA ASP A 225 -11.89 -22.51 -5.80
C ASP A 225 -11.61 -21.03 -5.52
N ALA A 226 -10.73 -20.42 -6.32
CA ALA A 226 -10.37 -19.02 -6.20
C ALA A 226 -10.29 -18.34 -7.56
N GLN A 227 -10.71 -17.09 -7.62
CA GLN A 227 -10.63 -16.29 -8.81
C GLN A 227 -9.17 -15.87 -9.06
N PRO A 228 -8.58 -16.20 -10.21
CA PRO A 228 -7.26 -15.70 -10.58
C PRO A 228 -7.31 -14.18 -10.86
N LEU A 229 -6.45 -13.40 -10.18
CA LEU A 229 -6.33 -11.94 -10.38
C LEU A 229 -4.89 -11.51 -10.66
N ARG A 230 -4.73 -10.55 -11.58
CA ARG A 230 -3.44 -9.92 -11.87
C ARG A 230 -2.95 -9.03 -10.74
N PHE A 231 -1.63 -8.99 -10.56
CA PHE A 231 -0.91 -8.20 -9.56
C PHE A 231 -1.17 -8.60 -8.10
N LEU A 232 -2.02 -9.61 -7.88
CA LEU A 232 -2.30 -10.13 -6.55
C LEU A 232 -1.04 -10.74 -5.94
N ASP A 233 -0.18 -11.36 -6.74
CA ASP A 233 1.12 -11.91 -6.32
C ASP A 233 2.00 -10.89 -5.62
N TYR A 234 2.04 -9.65 -6.10
CA TYR A 234 2.76 -8.56 -5.44
C TYR A 234 2.08 -8.12 -4.14
N LEU A 235 0.74 -8.06 -4.14
CA LEU A 235 -0.04 -7.60 -3.00
C LEU A 235 0.13 -8.52 -1.80
N ILE A 236 0.07 -9.85 -2.01
CA ILE A 236 0.10 -10.83 -0.93
C ILE A 236 1.50 -11.39 -0.64
N HIS A 237 2.54 -10.87 -1.30
CA HIS A 237 3.93 -11.22 -1.01
C HIS A 237 4.36 -10.62 0.34
N ASP A 238 4.99 -11.43 1.19
CA ASP A 238 5.41 -11.08 2.55
C ASP A 238 4.33 -10.33 3.36
N PRO A 239 3.18 -10.97 3.64
CA PRO A 239 2.11 -10.32 4.38
C PRO A 239 2.52 -10.04 5.83
N GLU A 240 1.96 -8.97 6.40
CA GLU A 240 2.18 -8.58 7.79
C GLU A 240 1.07 -9.12 8.70
N PRO A 241 1.38 -9.53 9.93
CA PRO A 241 0.37 -9.87 10.92
C PRO A 241 -0.36 -8.61 11.39
N ALA A 242 -1.67 -8.72 11.56
CA ALA A 242 -2.51 -7.63 12.04
C ALA A 242 -3.63 -8.13 12.93
N VAL A 243 -4.23 -7.20 13.68
CA VAL A 243 -5.43 -7.45 14.47
C VAL A 243 -6.61 -6.67 13.90
N LEU A 244 -7.66 -7.39 13.53
CA LEU A 244 -8.96 -6.79 13.28
C LEU A 244 -9.64 -6.53 14.64
N LEU A 245 -9.97 -5.27 14.92
CA LEU A 245 -10.44 -4.79 16.23
C LEU A 245 -11.90 -5.16 16.52
N HIS A 246 -12.16 -6.46 16.70
CA HIS A 246 -13.46 -7.02 17.03
C HIS A 246 -13.36 -8.06 18.13
N GLY A 247 -14.28 -8.03 19.11
CA GLY A 247 -14.25 -8.92 20.27
C GLY A 247 -12.95 -8.75 21.06
N ALA A 248 -12.21 -9.85 21.21
CA ALA A 248 -10.89 -9.90 21.84
C ALA A 248 -9.73 -9.65 20.86
N GLY A 249 -10.03 -9.18 19.65
CA GLY A 249 -9.06 -9.02 18.56
C GLY A 249 -8.93 -10.29 17.75
N VAL A 250 -9.11 -10.19 16.43
CA VAL A 250 -8.97 -11.32 15.49
C VAL A 250 -7.60 -11.21 14.82
N TYR A 251 -6.74 -12.20 15.04
CA TYR A 251 -5.42 -12.28 14.43
C TYR A 251 -5.55 -12.68 12.96
N VAL A 252 -5.02 -11.86 12.06
CA VAL A 252 -5.11 -12.03 10.60
C VAL A 252 -3.77 -11.74 9.94
N LEU A 253 -3.62 -12.18 8.69
CA LEU A 253 -2.55 -11.72 7.80
C LEU A 253 -3.14 -10.73 6.79
N VAL A 254 -2.45 -9.61 6.56
CA VAL A 254 -2.84 -8.58 5.59
C VAL A 254 -1.64 -8.23 4.70
N PRO A 255 -1.84 -7.65 3.51
CA PRO A 255 -0.75 -7.08 2.73
C PRO A 255 0.05 -6.06 3.54
N ALA A 256 1.36 -6.01 3.33
CA ALA A 256 2.17 -4.92 3.85
C ALA A 256 1.59 -3.56 3.37
N PRO A 257 1.47 -2.52 4.23
CA PRO A 257 0.79 -1.27 3.88
C PRO A 257 1.30 -0.60 2.60
N GLN A 258 2.63 -0.63 2.39
CA GLN A 258 3.31 -0.10 1.20
C GLN A 258 2.93 -0.86 -0.07
N ARG A 259 2.85 -2.20 -0.01
CA ARG A 259 2.43 -3.04 -1.14
C ARG A 259 0.95 -2.80 -1.46
N TYR A 260 0.11 -2.66 -0.43
CA TYR A 260 -1.30 -2.30 -0.60
C TYR A 260 -1.44 -0.98 -1.33
N ALA A 261 -0.75 0.07 -0.90
CA ALA A 261 -0.84 1.39 -1.49
C ALA A 261 -0.39 1.41 -2.96
N ILE A 262 0.76 0.80 -3.27
CA ILE A 262 1.28 0.70 -4.64
C ILE A 262 0.34 -0.13 -5.52
N HIS A 263 -0.16 -1.26 -5.01
CA HIS A 263 -1.15 -2.07 -5.71
C HIS A 263 -2.42 -1.28 -6.03
N LYS A 264 -2.90 -0.44 -5.10
CA LYS A 264 -4.07 0.44 -5.32
C LYS A 264 -3.84 1.46 -6.43
N LEU A 265 -2.66 2.06 -6.52
CA LEU A 265 -2.30 2.91 -7.66
C LEU A 265 -2.47 2.13 -8.98
N ILE A 266 -1.97 0.90 -9.04
CA ILE A 266 -2.02 0.05 -10.24
C ILE A 266 -3.45 -0.34 -10.61
N VAL A 267 -4.23 -0.91 -9.68
CA VAL A 267 -5.57 -1.42 -10.00
C VAL A 267 -6.56 -0.30 -10.29
N SER A 268 -6.36 0.90 -9.73
CA SER A 268 -7.18 2.07 -10.04
C SER A 268 -7.21 2.39 -11.53
N ARG A 269 -6.11 2.10 -12.26
CA ARG A 269 -5.96 2.37 -13.69
C ARG A 269 -6.54 1.27 -14.60
N ARG A 270 -6.87 0.11 -14.03
CA ARG A 270 -7.40 -1.05 -14.80
C ARG A 270 -8.89 -1.31 -14.62
N ARG A 271 -9.57 -0.61 -13.71
CA ARG A 271 -11.02 -0.80 -13.54
C ARG A 271 -11.76 -0.26 -14.76
N ALA A 272 -12.31 -1.15 -15.58
CA ALA A 272 -13.10 -0.79 -16.76
C ALA A 272 -14.45 -0.14 -16.43
N VAL A 273 -14.97 -0.28 -15.20
CA VAL A 273 -16.29 0.24 -14.79
C VAL A 273 -16.24 0.80 -13.35
N GLY A 274 -16.64 2.07 -13.21
CA GLY A 274 -17.02 2.70 -11.94
C GLY A 274 -16.00 3.69 -11.37
N ALA A 275 -16.15 4.98 -11.73
CA ALA A 275 -15.35 6.09 -11.20
C ALA A 275 -15.27 6.07 -9.66
N ALA A 276 -16.38 5.79 -8.97
CA ALA A 276 -16.40 5.71 -7.51
C ALA A 276 -15.45 4.64 -6.91
N LYS A 277 -15.23 3.51 -7.61
CA LYS A 277 -14.28 2.47 -7.16
C LYS A 277 -12.84 2.88 -7.42
N GLN A 278 -12.59 3.58 -8.53
CA GLN A 278 -11.28 4.16 -8.84
C GLN A 278 -10.92 5.25 -7.81
N ASP A 279 -11.82 6.19 -7.55
CA ASP A 279 -11.63 7.27 -6.56
C ASP A 279 -11.36 6.70 -5.16
N LYS A 280 -12.06 5.63 -4.79
CA LYS A 280 -11.82 4.92 -3.52
C LYS A 280 -10.41 4.33 -3.46
N ASP A 281 -9.96 3.66 -4.53
CA ASP A 281 -8.62 3.07 -4.56
C ASP A 281 -7.53 4.15 -4.48
N ILE A 282 -7.69 5.27 -5.20
CA ILE A 282 -6.77 6.41 -5.16
C ILE A 282 -6.73 7.03 -3.76
N ARG A 283 -7.88 7.30 -3.13
CA ARG A 283 -7.93 7.86 -1.77
C ARG A 283 -7.29 6.95 -0.73
N GLN A 284 -7.52 5.63 -0.82
CA GLN A 284 -6.87 4.67 0.07
C GLN A 284 -5.35 4.63 -0.14
N ALA A 285 -4.90 4.66 -1.40
CA ALA A 285 -3.48 4.70 -1.73
C ALA A 285 -2.83 5.98 -1.19
N GLU A 286 -3.41 7.15 -1.45
CA GLU A 286 -2.89 8.43 -0.99
C GLU A 286 -2.77 8.48 0.54
N ALA A 287 -3.84 8.10 1.25
CA ALA A 287 -3.85 8.14 2.71
C ALA A 287 -2.72 7.28 3.32
N LEU A 288 -2.43 6.11 2.75
CA LEU A 288 -1.32 5.28 3.18
C LEU A 288 0.03 5.86 2.77
N LEU A 289 0.17 6.30 1.52
CA LEU A 289 1.42 6.84 0.98
C LEU A 289 1.89 8.06 1.76
N ARG A 290 0.97 8.96 2.11
CA ARG A 290 1.26 10.15 2.91
C ARG A 290 1.90 9.80 4.26
N VAL A 291 1.38 8.76 4.92
CA VAL A 291 1.89 8.29 6.21
C VAL A 291 3.22 7.55 6.03
N LEU A 292 3.29 6.64 5.06
CA LEU A 292 4.44 5.78 4.82
C LEU A 292 5.67 6.55 4.36
N ALA A 293 5.51 7.60 3.56
CA ALA A 293 6.62 8.44 3.11
C ALA A 293 7.40 9.06 4.28
N SER A 294 6.72 9.40 5.38
CA SER A 294 7.37 9.96 6.58
C SER A 294 7.77 8.90 7.60
N THR A 295 6.98 7.84 7.77
CA THR A 295 7.15 6.88 8.87
C THR A 295 7.95 5.63 8.50
N ARG A 296 7.89 5.20 7.24
CA ARG A 296 8.55 3.98 6.73
C ARG A 296 9.13 4.19 5.32
N PRO A 297 9.94 5.25 5.06
CA PRO A 297 10.40 5.58 3.71
C PRO A 297 11.23 4.47 3.06
N GLY A 298 12.04 3.74 3.83
CA GLY A 298 12.86 2.64 3.31
C GLY A 298 12.03 1.45 2.83
N GLU A 299 10.99 1.06 3.58
CA GLU A 299 10.06 0.00 3.17
C GLU A 299 9.27 0.41 1.92
N LEU A 300 8.82 1.67 1.86
CA LEU A 300 8.15 2.23 0.70
C LEU A 300 9.06 2.20 -0.55
N ALA A 301 10.32 2.64 -0.42
CA ALA A 301 11.29 2.63 -1.50
C ALA A 301 11.60 1.21 -2.02
N SER A 302 11.72 0.24 -1.11
CA SER A 302 11.93 -1.17 -1.47
C SER A 302 10.74 -1.72 -2.25
N ALA A 303 9.51 -1.54 -1.73
CA ALA A 303 8.29 -2.00 -2.39
C ALA A 303 8.07 -1.32 -3.75
N TRP A 304 8.42 -0.04 -3.87
CA TRP A 304 8.38 0.72 -5.11
C TRP A 304 9.37 0.17 -6.14
N THR A 305 10.61 -0.11 -5.72
CA THR A 305 11.67 -0.65 -6.57
C THR A 305 11.27 -2.02 -7.13
N GLU A 306 10.70 -2.89 -6.30
CA GLU A 306 10.18 -4.19 -6.76
C GLU A 306 9.06 -4.00 -7.80
N ALA A 307 8.08 -3.13 -7.52
CA ALA A 307 7.00 -2.83 -8.46
C ALA A 307 7.54 -2.32 -9.81
N ALA A 308 8.47 -1.36 -9.78
CA ALA A 308 9.11 -0.83 -11.00
C ALA A 308 9.97 -1.88 -11.73
N GLY A 309 10.54 -2.84 -11.00
CA GLY A 309 11.32 -3.97 -11.54
C GLY A 309 10.49 -4.98 -12.32
N ARG A 310 9.17 -5.05 -12.10
CA ARG A 310 8.27 -6.01 -12.76
C ARG A 310 7.92 -5.67 -14.22
N GLY A 311 8.42 -4.55 -14.74
CA GLY A 311 8.39 -4.24 -16.19
C GLY A 311 7.70 -2.92 -16.55
N ARG A 312 7.63 -2.62 -17.84
CA ARG A 312 7.13 -1.33 -18.36
C ARG A 312 5.67 -1.05 -17.97
N THR A 313 4.81 -2.06 -18.04
CA THR A 313 3.39 -1.92 -17.68
C THR A 313 3.22 -1.51 -16.22
N TRP A 314 3.99 -2.11 -15.30
CA TRP A 314 3.97 -1.75 -13.89
C TRP A 314 4.40 -0.30 -13.67
N ARG A 315 5.51 0.12 -14.29
CA ARG A 315 5.98 1.52 -14.19
C ARG A 315 4.94 2.51 -14.69
N SER A 316 4.29 2.23 -15.82
CA SER A 316 3.24 3.10 -16.37
C SER A 316 2.06 3.21 -15.41
N LEU A 317 1.52 2.08 -14.94
CA LEU A 317 0.35 2.07 -14.07
C LEU A 317 0.62 2.74 -12.72
N VAL A 318 1.81 2.54 -12.15
CA VAL A 318 2.23 3.20 -10.92
C VAL A 318 2.39 4.71 -11.14
N ALA A 319 3.06 5.13 -12.22
CA ALA A 319 3.25 6.55 -12.53
C ALA A 319 1.93 7.27 -12.82
N GLU A 320 1.04 6.66 -13.61
CA GLU A 320 -0.31 7.17 -13.86
C GLU A 320 -1.13 7.26 -12.59
N GLY A 321 -1.10 6.23 -11.74
CA GLY A 321 -1.81 6.25 -10.46
C GLY A 321 -1.28 7.33 -9.52
N LEU A 322 0.05 7.48 -9.41
CA LEU A 322 0.68 8.54 -8.61
C LEU A 322 0.38 9.94 -9.17
N GLY A 323 0.14 10.08 -10.48
CA GLY A 323 -0.33 11.32 -11.08
C GLY A 323 -1.75 11.72 -10.67
N GLN A 324 -2.53 10.84 -10.03
CA GLN A 324 -3.91 11.09 -9.59
C GLN A 324 -4.05 11.45 -8.10
N ILE A 325 -2.96 11.40 -7.32
CA ILE A 325 -2.99 11.82 -5.91
C ILE A 325 -2.55 13.28 -5.77
N GLU A 326 -2.84 13.88 -4.61
CA GLU A 326 -2.45 15.26 -4.30
C GLU A 326 -0.94 15.51 -4.44
N ALA A 327 -0.59 16.72 -4.91
CA ALA A 327 0.78 17.09 -5.24
C ALA A 327 1.74 16.92 -4.05
N ASP A 328 1.33 17.35 -2.86
CA ASP A 328 2.14 17.22 -1.65
C ASP A 328 2.45 15.76 -1.32
N THR A 329 1.44 14.87 -1.37
CA THR A 329 1.65 13.45 -1.10
C THR A 329 2.55 12.83 -2.16
N ARG A 330 2.31 13.16 -3.44
CA ARG A 330 3.11 12.69 -4.57
C ARG A 330 4.57 13.08 -4.39
N ASP A 331 4.85 14.31 -4.01
CA ASP A 331 6.20 14.81 -3.83
C ASP A 331 6.89 14.12 -2.63
N LEU A 332 6.18 13.92 -1.52
CA LEU A 332 6.69 13.13 -0.38
C LEU A 332 7.05 11.68 -0.80
N VAL A 333 6.22 11.05 -1.62
CA VAL A 333 6.51 9.71 -2.15
C VAL A 333 7.73 9.74 -3.06
N LEU A 334 7.80 10.70 -4.00
CA LEU A 334 8.94 10.84 -4.90
C LEU A 334 10.25 11.10 -4.13
N MET A 335 10.22 11.88 -3.05
CA MET A 335 11.36 12.01 -2.13
C MET A 335 11.77 10.66 -1.53
N ALA A 336 10.81 9.93 -0.95
CA ALA A 336 11.07 8.66 -0.30
C ALA A 336 11.65 7.61 -1.26
N VAL A 337 11.17 7.58 -2.50
CA VAL A 337 11.60 6.60 -3.53
C VAL A 337 12.71 7.13 -4.45
N ARG A 338 13.19 8.36 -4.23
CA ARG A 338 14.16 9.07 -5.10
C ARG A 338 13.71 9.14 -6.57
N GLY A 339 12.41 9.34 -6.77
CA GLY A 339 11.79 9.51 -8.07
C GLY A 339 11.84 10.97 -8.56
N LEU A 340 11.63 11.16 -9.86
CA LEU A 340 11.56 12.47 -10.51
C LEU A 340 10.15 12.74 -11.04
N ARG A 341 9.75 14.02 -11.06
CA ARG A 341 8.41 14.42 -11.53
C ARG A 341 8.24 14.21 -13.04
N ASN A 342 9.32 14.30 -13.82
CA ASN A 342 9.29 14.06 -15.28
C ASN A 342 8.85 12.65 -15.69
N LEU A 343 8.86 11.68 -14.76
CA LEU A 343 8.38 10.32 -14.99
C LEU A 343 6.86 10.21 -14.88
N LEU A 344 6.18 11.25 -14.41
CA LEU A 344 4.74 11.24 -14.16
C LEU A 344 3.98 11.89 -15.31
N PRO A 345 3.03 11.19 -15.94
CA PRO A 345 2.29 11.72 -17.07
C PRO A 345 1.41 12.90 -16.63
N GLY A 346 1.48 14.01 -17.36
CA GLY A 346 0.65 15.20 -17.13
C GLY A 346 1.13 16.11 -15.99
N VAL A 347 2.26 15.78 -15.34
CA VAL A 347 2.88 16.68 -14.35
C VAL A 347 3.77 17.68 -15.09
N ASP A 348 3.44 18.96 -14.95
CA ASP A 348 4.22 20.08 -15.46
C ASP A 348 4.14 21.28 -14.50
N LEU A 349 5.01 22.26 -14.71
CA LEU A 349 5.00 23.55 -14.04
C LEU A 349 4.77 24.66 -15.07
N ALA A 350 3.62 25.31 -14.97
CA ALA A 350 3.22 26.41 -15.84
C ALA A 350 3.25 27.74 -15.08
N PHE A 351 3.52 28.85 -15.77
CA PHE A 351 3.55 30.18 -15.17
C PHE A 351 2.52 31.08 -15.85
N ARG A 352 1.47 31.50 -15.13
CA ARG A 352 0.44 32.42 -15.65
C ARG A 352 0.81 33.89 -15.43
N ALA A 353 2.07 34.23 -15.75
CA ALA A 353 2.65 35.54 -15.48
C ALA A 353 2.44 36.04 -14.04
N PRO A 354 2.72 35.23 -12.98
CA PRO A 354 2.59 35.67 -11.59
C PRO A 354 3.37 36.96 -11.33
N LYS A 355 2.83 37.85 -10.48
CA LYS A 355 3.56 39.06 -10.08
C LYS A 355 4.69 38.67 -9.14
N PRO A 356 5.97 38.90 -9.50
CA PRO A 356 7.07 38.60 -8.61
C PRO A 356 7.08 39.58 -7.43
N HIS A 357 7.57 39.12 -6.28
CA HIS A 357 7.80 39.97 -5.13
C HIS A 357 9.17 39.68 -4.51
N TYR A 358 9.83 40.74 -4.07
CA TYR A 358 11.13 40.64 -3.39
C TYR A 358 10.91 40.42 -1.90
N VAL A 359 11.59 39.41 -1.35
CA VAL A 359 11.57 39.07 0.08
C VAL A 359 12.94 39.44 0.66
N SER A 360 12.96 40.52 1.44
CA SER A 360 14.21 41.19 1.83
C SER A 360 15.03 40.47 2.89
N ASP A 361 14.39 39.67 3.75
CA ASP A 361 15.04 38.90 4.81
C ASP A 361 15.90 37.75 4.26
N ARG A 362 15.50 37.20 3.11
CA ARG A 362 16.17 36.09 2.43
C ARG A 362 16.95 36.51 1.18
N ASP A 363 16.87 37.78 0.77
CA ASP A 363 17.37 38.29 -0.53
C ASP A 363 16.96 37.37 -1.69
N VAL A 364 15.64 37.16 -1.85
CA VAL A 364 15.08 36.35 -2.94
C VAL A 364 14.00 37.09 -3.69
N VAL A 365 13.84 36.78 -4.98
CA VAL A 365 12.64 37.13 -5.75
C VAL A 365 11.76 35.90 -5.85
N ALA A 366 10.56 36.00 -5.27
CA ALA A 366 9.56 34.94 -5.22
C ALA A 366 8.47 35.14 -6.28
N PHE A 367 8.02 34.03 -6.87
CA PHE A 367 6.99 33.96 -7.91
C PHE A 367 6.28 32.60 -7.87
N GLU A 368 5.09 32.52 -8.45
CA GLU A 368 4.22 31.34 -8.31
C GLU A 368 4.12 30.53 -9.61
N GLY A 369 4.50 29.26 -9.54
CA GLY A 369 4.19 28.29 -10.59
C GLY A 369 2.88 27.57 -10.29
N GLU A 370 2.17 27.14 -11.32
CA GLU A 370 0.98 26.30 -11.22
C GLU A 370 1.29 24.91 -11.74
N THR A 371 0.81 23.91 -11.00
CA THR A 371 0.75 22.52 -11.46
C THR A 371 -0.68 22.02 -11.31
N GLY A 372 -1.03 20.90 -11.96
CA GLY A 372 -2.37 20.32 -11.90
C GLY A 372 -2.87 19.94 -10.50
N GLY A 373 -2.02 20.04 -9.47
CA GLY A 373 -2.34 19.78 -8.07
C GLY A 373 -2.01 20.93 -7.09
N GLY A 374 -1.80 22.16 -7.56
CA GLY A 374 -1.63 23.32 -6.68
C GLY A 374 -0.66 24.38 -7.18
N VAL A 375 -0.33 25.31 -6.27
CA VAL A 375 0.67 26.35 -6.49
C VAL A 375 2.02 25.88 -5.95
N VAL A 376 3.09 26.14 -6.70
CA VAL A 376 4.47 25.89 -6.30
C VAL A 376 5.16 27.23 -6.11
N LEU A 377 5.65 27.49 -4.91
CA LEU A 377 6.43 28.69 -4.61
C LEU A 377 7.82 28.54 -5.22
N CYS A 378 8.13 29.41 -6.18
CA CYS A 378 9.43 29.45 -6.83
C CYS A 378 10.20 30.69 -6.35
N GLU A 379 11.49 30.52 -6.06
CA GLU A 379 12.36 31.58 -5.58
C GLU A 379 13.68 31.53 -6.34
N ILE A 380 14.23 32.70 -6.65
CA ILE A 380 15.60 32.84 -7.14
C ILE A 380 16.37 33.74 -6.18
N THR A 381 17.58 33.32 -5.81
CA THR A 381 18.43 34.09 -4.89
C THR A 381 18.93 35.37 -5.54
N GLY A 382 19.17 36.39 -4.71
CA GLY A 382 19.78 37.64 -5.14
C GLY A 382 21.16 37.41 -5.74
N GLU A 383 21.96 36.53 -5.13
CA GLU A 383 23.24 36.05 -5.67
C GLU A 383 23.10 35.52 -7.11
N ALA A 384 22.13 34.63 -7.36
CA ALA A 384 21.89 34.11 -8.72
C ALA A 384 21.48 35.20 -9.70
N LEU A 385 20.69 36.18 -9.25
CA LEU A 385 20.30 37.34 -10.06
C LEU A 385 21.50 38.24 -10.41
N GLU A 386 22.46 38.37 -9.50
CA GLU A 386 23.69 39.13 -9.69
C GLU A 386 24.63 38.43 -10.66
N ASP A 387 24.95 37.17 -10.37
CA ASP A 387 25.96 36.39 -11.10
C ASP A 387 25.54 36.08 -12.53
N HIS A 388 24.25 35.80 -12.75
CA HIS A 388 23.77 35.22 -14.01
C HIS A 388 22.76 36.09 -14.76
N PHE A 389 22.13 37.08 -14.11
CA PHE A 389 21.03 37.85 -14.69
C PHE A 389 21.24 39.37 -14.68
N GLY A 390 22.39 39.84 -14.20
CA GLY A 390 22.82 41.22 -14.29
C GLY A 390 22.10 42.18 -13.34
N ALA A 391 21.72 41.71 -12.15
CA ALA A 391 21.30 42.62 -11.07
C ALA A 391 22.49 43.51 -10.67
N ALA A 392 22.29 44.83 -10.70
CA ALA A 392 23.39 45.80 -10.49
C ALA A 392 23.81 45.96 -9.02
N ASP A 393 22.89 45.67 -8.09
CA ASP A 393 23.11 45.74 -6.64
C ASP A 393 22.12 44.83 -5.90
N SER A 394 22.22 44.80 -4.57
CA SER A 394 21.33 44.08 -3.65
C SER A 394 20.01 44.80 -3.35
N GLY A 395 19.71 45.87 -4.08
CA GLY A 395 18.50 46.65 -3.94
C GLY A 395 17.29 45.94 -4.53
N LYS A 396 16.16 46.03 -3.82
CA LYS A 396 14.85 45.48 -4.24
C LYS A 396 14.53 45.75 -5.72
N GLN A 397 14.74 46.98 -6.18
CA GLN A 397 14.39 47.38 -7.55
C GLN A 397 15.31 46.68 -8.57
N ALA A 398 16.62 46.65 -8.32
CA ALA A 398 17.58 45.97 -9.18
C ALA A 398 17.29 44.46 -9.29
N ARG A 399 16.95 43.80 -8.17
CA ARG A 399 16.56 42.38 -8.16
C ARG A 399 15.29 42.13 -8.98
N LEU A 400 14.25 42.95 -8.80
CA LEU A 400 12.99 42.81 -9.56
C LEU A 400 13.16 43.11 -11.05
N ASP A 401 13.95 44.13 -11.41
CA ASP A 401 14.21 44.47 -12.81
C ASP A 401 15.01 43.39 -13.53
N ALA A 402 16.04 42.84 -12.86
CA ALA A 402 16.81 41.69 -13.37
C ALA A 402 15.91 40.47 -13.59
N PHE A 403 15.01 40.18 -12.63
CA PHE A 403 14.04 39.10 -12.78
C PHE A 403 13.11 39.35 -13.99
N LEU A 404 12.47 40.52 -14.07
CA LEU A 404 11.49 40.82 -15.13
C LEU A 404 12.13 40.78 -16.52
N LYS A 405 13.36 41.26 -16.67
CA LYS A 405 14.12 41.22 -17.93
C LYS A 405 14.45 39.79 -18.38
N ASN A 406 14.66 38.88 -17.44
CA ASN A 406 15.09 37.49 -17.69
C ASN A 406 14.02 36.45 -17.37
N ARG A 407 12.77 36.88 -17.23
CA ARG A 407 11.67 36.10 -16.69
C ARG A 407 11.49 34.73 -17.37
N SER A 408 11.48 34.69 -18.70
CA SER A 408 11.31 33.44 -19.46
C SER A 408 12.42 32.42 -19.18
N THR A 409 13.67 32.89 -19.03
CA THR A 409 14.82 32.05 -18.71
C THR A 409 14.72 31.52 -17.27
N ILE A 410 14.34 32.37 -16.31
CA ILE A 410 14.19 31.98 -14.91
C ILE A 410 13.03 31.00 -14.73
N GLU A 411 11.89 31.23 -15.39
CA GLU A 411 10.75 30.30 -15.42
C GLU A 411 11.13 28.96 -16.06
N ALA A 412 11.94 28.95 -17.13
CA ALA A 412 12.45 27.72 -17.74
C ALA A 412 13.39 26.95 -16.79
N LEU A 413 14.25 27.65 -16.03
CA LEU A 413 15.10 27.04 -15.01
C LEU A 413 14.27 26.44 -13.86
N ALA A 414 13.27 27.18 -13.37
CA ALA A 414 12.35 26.68 -12.34
C ALA A 414 11.63 25.41 -12.81
N ARG A 415 11.09 25.41 -14.03
CA ARG A 415 10.43 24.25 -14.64
C ARG A 415 11.38 23.06 -14.80
N ALA A 416 12.60 23.26 -15.28
CA ALA A 416 13.59 22.21 -15.41
C ALA A 416 13.98 21.63 -14.03
N LYS A 417 14.23 22.49 -13.04
CA LYS A 417 14.51 22.04 -11.66
C LYS A 417 13.33 21.24 -11.09
N TYR A 418 12.09 21.72 -11.27
CA TYR A 418 10.89 21.02 -10.81
C TYR A 418 10.76 19.60 -11.35
N LEU A 419 11.02 19.42 -12.65
CA LEU A 419 10.77 18.18 -13.37
C LEU A 419 11.92 17.17 -13.24
N ASP A 420 13.15 17.66 -13.34
CA ASP A 420 14.32 16.82 -13.61
C ASP A 420 15.27 16.67 -12.42
N ARG A 421 15.04 17.39 -11.32
CA ARG A 421 15.86 17.29 -10.10
C ARG A 421 15.12 16.56 -8.97
N PRO A 422 15.87 15.91 -8.04
CA PRO A 422 15.30 15.38 -6.82
C PRO A 422 14.55 16.47 -6.05
N ILE A 423 13.49 16.06 -5.36
CA ILE A 423 12.67 16.96 -4.57
C ILE A 423 13.40 17.24 -3.24
N GLU A 424 13.66 18.51 -2.98
CA GLU A 424 14.22 19.00 -1.71
C GLU A 424 13.10 19.31 -0.71
N GLU A 425 12.11 20.08 -1.15
CA GLU A 425 10.94 20.47 -0.37
C GLU A 425 9.66 20.38 -1.23
N PRO A 426 8.58 19.74 -0.76
CA PRO A 426 7.30 19.72 -1.47
C PRO A 426 6.73 21.12 -1.66
N GLY A 427 6.22 21.42 -2.86
CA GLY A 427 5.59 22.71 -3.15
C GLY A 427 6.53 23.92 -3.21
N HIS A 428 7.85 23.74 -3.08
CA HIS A 428 8.84 24.82 -3.12
C HIS A 428 10.00 24.51 -4.06
N ILE A 429 10.51 25.56 -4.71
CA ILE A 429 11.70 25.52 -5.55
C ILE A 429 12.56 26.75 -5.23
N LEU A 430 13.81 26.50 -4.87
CA LEU A 430 14.84 27.54 -4.80
C LEU A 430 15.80 27.40 -5.98
N ILE A 431 16.13 28.50 -6.67
CA ILE A 431 17.16 28.57 -7.71
C ILE A 431 18.33 29.37 -7.16
N GLY A 432 19.49 28.71 -7.01
CA GLY A 432 20.75 29.34 -6.60
C GLY A 432 21.82 29.34 -7.71
N SER A 433 22.87 30.15 -7.56
CA SER A 433 23.96 30.28 -8.56
C SER A 433 24.61 28.94 -8.89
N LEU A 434 25.00 28.16 -7.87
CA LEU A 434 25.63 26.84 -8.04
C LEU A 434 24.80 25.88 -8.92
N GLU A 435 23.48 25.97 -8.87
CA GLU A 435 22.59 25.09 -9.62
C GLU A 435 22.50 25.49 -11.10
N ILE A 436 22.58 26.79 -11.37
CA ILE A 436 22.61 27.35 -12.72
C ILE A 436 23.91 26.90 -13.41
N GLU A 437 25.04 26.99 -12.71
CA GLU A 437 26.36 26.55 -13.20
C GLU A 437 26.38 25.04 -13.52
N GLN A 438 25.79 24.22 -12.65
CA GLN A 438 25.66 22.77 -12.88
C GLN A 438 24.69 22.43 -14.02
N SER A 439 23.75 23.31 -14.34
CA SER A 439 22.81 23.12 -15.45
C SER A 439 23.42 23.58 -16.79
N GLY A 440 24.31 24.57 -16.77
CA GLY A 440 25.07 25.05 -17.94
C GLY A 440 26.05 24.03 -18.54
N THR A 441 26.45 23.02 -17.77
CA THR A 441 27.31 21.92 -18.24
C THR A 441 26.54 20.73 -18.83
N GLY A 442 25.19 20.73 -18.79
CA GLY A 442 24.36 19.59 -19.19
C GLY A 442 23.11 19.86 -20.04
N VAL A 443 22.66 21.10 -20.19
CA VAL A 443 21.41 21.41 -20.93
C VAL A 443 21.71 21.87 -22.35
N ARG A 444 21.72 20.94 -23.32
CA ARG A 444 21.37 21.30 -24.70
C ARG A 444 19.88 21.58 -24.73
N LEU A 445 19.52 22.86 -24.76
CA LEU A 445 18.18 23.33 -25.14
C LEU A 445 17.83 22.65 -26.48
N ARG A 446 16.85 21.74 -26.47
CA ARG A 446 16.27 21.22 -27.71
C ARG A 446 15.47 22.34 -28.36
N SER A 447 16.12 23.08 -29.26
CA SER A 447 15.46 23.92 -30.24
C SER A 447 14.56 23.06 -31.12
N GLY A 448 13.33 23.52 -31.35
CA GLY A 448 12.35 22.83 -32.18
C GLY A 448 12.84 22.67 -33.62
N GLU A 449 12.85 21.44 -34.12
CA GLU A 449 12.97 21.17 -35.54
C GLU A 449 11.61 21.42 -36.22
N ALA A 450 11.57 22.47 -37.04
CA ALA A 450 10.61 22.59 -38.12
C ALA A 450 10.84 21.43 -39.10
N GLY A 451 9.80 20.65 -39.36
CA GLY A 451 9.85 19.50 -40.26
C GLY A 451 10.21 19.89 -41.70
N PRO A 452 10.88 19.01 -42.46
CA PRO A 452 11.30 19.32 -43.82
C PRO A 452 10.11 19.31 -44.78
N GLY A 453 10.15 20.27 -45.70
CA GLY A 453 9.15 20.48 -46.74
C GLY A 453 8.93 19.26 -47.62
N ASN A 454 7.66 18.99 -47.85
CA ASN A 454 7.16 18.00 -48.80
C ASN A 454 7.37 18.53 -50.22
N SER A 455 8.35 17.99 -50.94
CA SER A 455 8.50 18.21 -52.39
C SER A 455 7.94 17.01 -53.15
N ARG A 456 6.78 17.23 -53.77
CA ARG A 456 6.26 16.43 -54.87
C ARG A 456 7.23 16.54 -56.06
N VAL A 457 7.62 15.41 -56.65
CA VAL A 457 7.72 15.27 -58.11
C VAL A 457 7.37 13.83 -58.49
N ALA A 458 6.27 13.69 -59.23
CA ALA A 458 5.99 12.62 -60.18
C ALA A 458 6.29 13.21 -61.59
N PRO A 459 6.50 12.42 -62.66
CA PRO A 459 5.95 11.09 -62.92
C PRO A 459 6.94 9.92 -62.92
#